data_AF-A0A521Y460-F1
#
_entry.id   AF-A0A521Y460-F1
#
_cell.length_a   1.000
_cell.length_b   1.000
_cell.length_c   1.000
_cell.angle_alpha   90.00
_cell.angle_beta   90.00
_cell.angle_gamma   90.00
#
_symmetry.space_group_name_H-M   'P 1'
#
loop_
_entity.id
_entity.type
_entity.pdbx_description
1 polymer ?
#
loop_
_entity_poly.entity_id
_entity_poly.type
_entity_poly.pdbx_seq_one_letter_code
_entity_poly.pdbx_strand_id
1 'polypeptide(L)'
;TAEHSWSVGMITMVLMNELKKEFGAIDELKTLKLSLIHDVVEIYAGDVIAFDAEARKNKEKVEAEALTKLMAIYPEFGQQLHDLWYEFEDKKSLEAQIAKAADAICPIFQRLQSNQSYIPFGITIAHLEKTKYPHFMFSKTFTTLDQRLKTDLLEKKLIEA
;
A
#
# COMPACT_ATOMS: atom_id res chain seq x y z
N THR A 1 0.97 -0.44 -11.53
CA THR A 1 2.20 0.08 -10.90
C THR A 1 2.29 1.61 -10.90
N ALA A 2 2.67 2.32 -11.97
CA ALA A 2 2.94 3.78 -11.87
C ALA A 2 1.75 4.65 -11.38
N GLU A 3 0.53 4.47 -11.94
CA GLU A 3 -0.67 5.18 -11.49
C GLU A 3 -1.07 4.81 -10.06
N HIS A 4 -0.87 3.55 -9.68
CA HIS A 4 -1.08 3.07 -8.31
C HIS A 4 -0.13 3.78 -7.35
N SER A 5 1.18 3.76 -7.60
CA SER A 5 2.16 4.44 -6.74
C SER A 5 1.92 5.94 -6.64
N TRP A 6 1.50 6.60 -7.73
CA TRP A 6 1.04 7.99 -7.69
C TRP A 6 -0.18 8.16 -6.76
N SER A 7 -1.19 7.30 -6.89
CA SER A 7 -2.39 7.33 -6.04
C SER A 7 -2.07 7.11 -4.56
N VAL A 8 -1.16 6.18 -4.25
CA VAL A 8 -0.65 5.93 -2.89
C VAL A 8 0.06 7.16 -2.34
N GLY A 9 0.90 7.82 -3.15
CA GLY A 9 1.52 9.11 -2.82
C GLY A 9 0.47 10.18 -2.51
N MET A 10 -0.56 10.30 -3.35
CA MET A 10 -1.65 11.27 -3.15
C MET A 10 -2.43 11.01 -1.86
N ILE A 11 -2.79 9.76 -1.57
CA ILE A 11 -3.46 9.38 -0.31
C ILE A 11 -2.58 9.75 0.88
N THR A 12 -1.29 9.45 0.80
CA THR A 12 -0.30 9.79 1.84
C THR A 12 -0.26 11.30 2.10
N MET A 13 -0.19 12.11 1.03
CA MET A 13 -0.17 13.58 1.14
C MET A 13 -1.45 14.13 1.77
N VAL A 14 -2.63 13.65 1.33
CA VAL A 14 -3.93 14.14 1.82
C VAL A 14 -4.12 13.85 3.30
N LEU A 15 -3.66 12.68 3.78
CA LEU A 15 -3.82 12.28 5.18
C LEU A 15 -2.76 12.88 6.11
N MET A 16 -1.70 13.48 5.59
CA MET A 16 -0.52 13.88 6.36
C MET A 16 -0.84 14.82 7.54
N ASN A 17 -1.77 15.76 7.36
CA ASN A 17 -2.15 16.68 8.43
C ASN A 17 -2.86 15.98 9.59
N GLU A 18 -3.74 15.02 9.30
CA GLU A 18 -4.43 14.24 10.34
C GLU A 18 -3.45 13.28 11.03
N LEU A 19 -2.55 12.65 10.25
CA LEU A 19 -1.51 11.78 10.79
C LEU A 19 -0.54 12.55 11.71
N LYS A 20 -0.17 13.78 11.37
CA LYS A 20 0.64 14.64 12.25
C LYS A 20 -0.08 15.07 13.52
N LYS A 21 -1.40 15.27 13.48
CA LYS A 21 -2.19 15.49 14.70
C LYS A 21 -2.20 14.25 15.59
N GLU A 22 -2.25 13.06 14.98
CA GLU A 22 -2.30 11.78 15.67
C GLU A 22 -0.95 11.39 16.29
N PHE A 23 0.16 11.54 15.55
CA PHE A 23 1.48 11.02 15.94
C PHE A 23 2.54 12.09 16.22
N GLY A 24 2.24 13.38 15.96
CA GLY A 24 3.20 14.46 16.09
C GLY A 24 4.08 14.64 14.84
N ALA A 25 5.39 14.78 15.03
CA ALA A 25 6.31 14.97 13.92
C ALA A 25 6.46 13.69 13.07
N ILE A 26 6.32 13.83 11.75
CA ILE A 26 6.48 12.76 10.76
C ILE A 26 7.43 13.28 9.67
N ASP A 27 8.38 12.45 9.23
CA ASP A 27 9.20 12.76 8.06
C ASP A 27 8.37 12.58 6.78
N GLU A 28 7.75 13.67 6.30
CA GLU A 28 6.90 13.66 5.11
C GLU A 28 7.65 13.22 3.86
N LEU A 29 8.89 13.70 3.68
CA LEU A 29 9.67 13.40 2.48
C LEU A 29 10.00 11.92 2.44
N LYS A 30 10.42 11.34 3.57
CA LYS A 30 10.67 9.89 3.66
C LYS A 30 9.38 9.09 3.44
N THR A 31 8.27 9.49 4.04
CA THR A 31 6.97 8.83 3.86
C THR A 31 6.56 8.83 2.39
N LEU A 32 6.69 9.96 1.69
CA LEU A 32 6.37 10.06 0.26
C LEU A 32 7.32 9.25 -0.61
N LYS A 33 8.61 9.19 -0.28
CA LYS A 33 9.56 8.32 -0.97
C LYS A 33 9.12 6.86 -0.86
N LEU A 34 8.85 6.37 0.36
CA LEU A 34 8.36 5.00 0.60
C LEU A 34 7.09 4.72 -0.22
N SER A 35 6.12 5.63 -0.18
CA SER A 35 4.86 5.53 -0.95
C SER A 35 5.05 5.51 -2.47
N LEU A 36 6.00 6.25 -3.03
CA LEU A 36 6.19 6.33 -4.48
C LEU A 36 7.05 5.19 -5.04
N ILE A 37 8.02 4.70 -4.26
CA ILE A 37 9.01 3.73 -4.75
C ILE A 37 8.71 2.28 -4.39
N HIS A 38 7.68 2.00 -3.57
CA HIS A 38 7.42 0.66 -3.04
C HIS A 38 7.35 -0.44 -4.11
N ASP A 39 6.70 -0.16 -5.24
CA ASP A 39 6.54 -1.13 -6.34
C ASP A 39 7.58 -0.97 -7.46
N VAL A 40 8.65 -0.17 -7.28
CA VAL A 40 9.61 0.05 -8.38
C VAL A 40 10.31 -1.24 -8.82
N VAL A 41 10.43 -2.21 -7.93
CA VAL A 41 10.98 -3.55 -8.19
C VAL A 41 10.12 -4.38 -9.16
N GLU A 42 8.84 -4.04 -9.32
CA GLU A 42 7.91 -4.75 -10.22
C GLU A 42 8.30 -4.63 -11.70
N ILE A 43 9.18 -3.67 -12.06
CA ILE A 43 9.74 -3.59 -13.41
C ILE A 43 10.44 -4.90 -13.84
N TYR A 44 10.99 -5.65 -12.88
CA TYR A 44 11.60 -6.97 -13.13
C TYR A 44 10.87 -8.11 -12.42
N ALA A 45 10.20 -7.86 -11.30
CA ALA A 45 9.49 -8.90 -10.54
C ALA A 45 8.11 -9.23 -11.12
N GLY A 46 7.46 -8.26 -11.78
CA GLY A 46 6.02 -8.30 -12.07
C GLY A 46 5.16 -8.07 -10.83
N ASP A 47 3.88 -7.74 -11.04
CA ASP A 47 2.89 -7.58 -9.96
C ASP A 47 2.29 -8.94 -9.56
N VAL A 48 2.10 -9.15 -8.26
CA VAL A 48 1.48 -10.33 -7.67
C VAL A 48 0.21 -9.93 -6.95
N ILE A 49 -0.93 -10.40 -7.48
CA ILE A 49 -2.26 -10.08 -6.95
C ILE A 49 -2.37 -10.45 -5.47
N ALA A 50 -2.86 -9.51 -4.65
CA ALA A 50 -2.87 -9.63 -3.20
C ALA A 50 -3.59 -10.88 -2.64
N PHE A 51 -4.57 -11.43 -3.39
CA PHE A 51 -5.40 -12.58 -3.01
C PHE A 51 -4.88 -13.93 -3.52
N ASP A 52 -3.80 -13.95 -4.32
CA ASP A 52 -3.18 -15.19 -4.79
C ASP A 52 -2.12 -15.67 -3.78
N ALA A 53 -2.52 -16.57 -2.88
CA ALA A 53 -1.64 -17.08 -1.83
C ALA A 53 -0.44 -17.87 -2.37
N GLU A 54 -0.58 -18.52 -3.53
CA GLU A 54 0.50 -19.35 -4.11
C GLU A 54 1.57 -18.48 -4.75
N ALA A 55 1.15 -17.50 -5.56
CA ALA A 55 2.06 -16.55 -6.19
C ALA A 55 2.84 -15.71 -5.15
N ARG A 56 2.22 -15.46 -3.98
CA ARG A 56 2.87 -14.71 -2.90
C ARG A 56 3.97 -15.45 -2.16
N LYS A 57 4.05 -16.79 -2.23
CA LYS A 57 5.08 -17.57 -1.51
C LYS A 57 6.50 -17.18 -1.89
N ASN A 58 6.72 -16.81 -3.15
CA ASN A 58 8.04 -16.44 -3.67
C ASN A 58 8.19 -14.94 -3.91
N LYS A 59 7.17 -14.13 -3.60
CA LYS A 59 7.13 -12.69 -3.93
C LYS A 59 8.37 -11.96 -3.41
N GLU A 60 8.65 -12.07 -2.11
CA GLU A 60 9.77 -11.38 -1.47
C GLU A 60 11.12 -11.75 -2.10
N LYS A 61 11.32 -13.05 -2.41
CA LYS A 61 12.55 -13.52 -3.06
C LYS A 61 12.70 -12.91 -4.47
N VAL A 62 11.64 -12.95 -5.27
CA VAL A 62 11.65 -12.43 -6.64
C VAL A 62 11.86 -10.91 -6.64
N GLU A 63 11.23 -10.19 -5.70
CA GLU A 63 11.41 -8.75 -5.52
C GLU A 63 12.82 -8.39 -5.06
N ALA A 64 13.43 -9.17 -4.16
CA ALA A 64 14.83 -8.97 -3.76
C ALA A 64 15.83 -9.18 -4.92
N GLU A 65 15.55 -10.17 -5.79
CA GLU A 65 16.34 -10.38 -7.02
C GLU A 65 16.17 -9.20 -8.01
N ALA A 66 14.95 -8.66 -8.13
CA ALA A 66 14.66 -7.47 -8.94
C ALA A 66 15.33 -6.21 -8.40
N LEU A 67 15.32 -6.02 -7.07
CA LEU A 67 16.01 -4.94 -6.37
C LEU A 67 17.51 -5.00 -6.67
N THR A 68 18.13 -6.18 -6.56
CA THR A 68 19.55 -6.39 -6.87
C THR A 68 19.89 -5.95 -8.29
N LYS A 69 19.04 -6.27 -9.27
CA LYS A 69 19.23 -5.83 -10.67
C LYS A 69 19.13 -4.32 -10.82
N LEU A 70 18.19 -3.67 -10.12
CA LEU A 70 18.04 -2.21 -10.16
C LEU A 70 19.22 -1.48 -9.52
N MET A 71 19.70 -1.97 -8.38
CA MET A 71 20.84 -1.39 -7.67
C MET A 71 22.12 -1.41 -8.51
N ALA A 72 22.30 -2.41 -9.37
CA ALA A 72 23.45 -2.54 -10.24
C ALA A 72 23.55 -1.41 -11.30
N ILE A 73 22.46 -0.70 -11.59
CA ILE A 73 22.44 0.36 -12.61
C ILE A 73 23.07 1.66 -12.08
N TYR A 74 22.79 2.02 -10.83
CA TYR A 74 23.27 3.26 -10.21
C TYR A 74 23.65 3.01 -8.74
N PRO A 75 24.94 2.87 -8.39
CA PRO A 75 25.36 2.43 -7.05
C PRO A 75 24.87 3.30 -5.88
N GLU A 76 24.94 4.63 -6.00
CA GLU A 76 24.50 5.54 -4.92
C GLU A 76 22.97 5.51 -4.74
N PHE A 77 22.22 5.58 -5.84
CA PHE A 77 20.76 5.45 -5.82
C PHE A 77 20.32 4.06 -5.37
N GLY A 78 21.11 3.03 -5.71
CA GLY A 78 20.87 1.65 -5.33
C GLY A 78 20.85 1.46 -3.82
N GLN A 79 21.78 2.07 -3.08
CA GLN A 79 21.77 1.98 -1.61
C GLN A 79 20.53 2.66 -1.01
N GLN A 80 20.17 3.86 -1.48
CA GLN A 80 18.96 4.53 -1.00
C GLN A 80 17.69 3.72 -1.33
N LEU A 81 17.62 3.15 -2.53
CA LEU A 81 16.49 2.31 -2.95
C LEU A 81 16.39 1.05 -2.08
N HIS A 82 17.52 0.41 -1.82
CA HIS A 82 17.62 -0.75 -0.93
C HIS A 82 17.06 -0.43 0.45
N ASP A 83 17.55 0.63 1.08
CA ASP A 83 17.19 0.99 2.44
C ASP A 83 15.70 1.34 2.55
N LEU A 84 15.16 2.09 1.57
CA LEU A 84 13.75 2.42 1.53
C LEU A 84 12.86 1.18 1.26
N TRP A 85 13.28 0.28 0.38
CA TRP A 85 12.51 -0.93 0.07
C TRP A 85 12.43 -1.86 1.29
N TYR A 86 13.56 -2.12 1.95
CA TYR A 86 13.57 -2.92 3.18
C TYR A 86 12.81 -2.22 4.32
N GLU A 87 12.91 -0.91 4.48
CA GLU A 87 12.12 -0.17 5.48
C GLU A 87 10.61 -0.33 5.22
N PHE A 88 10.18 -0.21 3.96
CA PHE A 88 8.79 -0.42 3.55
C PHE A 88 8.30 -1.84 3.85
N GLU A 89 9.11 -2.87 3.56
CA GLU A 89 8.73 -4.25 3.81
C GLU A 89 8.79 -4.67 5.28
N ASP A 90 9.72 -4.13 6.07
CA ASP A 90 9.83 -4.40 7.51
C ASP A 90 8.68 -3.81 8.31
N LYS A 91 8.05 -2.71 7.85
CA LYS A 91 6.88 -2.07 8.47
C LYS A 91 7.10 -1.67 9.94
N LYS A 92 8.35 -1.41 10.33
CA LYS A 92 8.73 -1.08 11.72
C LYS A 92 8.65 0.41 12.02
N SER A 93 9.07 1.27 11.08
CA SER A 93 8.99 2.72 11.25
C SER A 93 7.56 3.21 11.05
N LEU A 94 7.22 4.35 11.68
CA LEU A 94 5.92 4.98 11.50
C LEU A 94 5.70 5.35 10.02
N GLU A 95 6.72 5.86 9.34
CA GLU A 95 6.63 6.22 7.92
C GLU A 95 6.37 5.00 7.03
N ALA A 96 6.98 3.86 7.30
CA ALA A 96 6.70 2.60 6.59
C ALA A 96 5.29 2.10 6.84
N GLN A 97 4.79 2.19 8.08
CA GLN A 97 3.42 1.82 8.42
C GLN A 97 2.40 2.71 7.69
N ILE A 98 2.65 4.02 7.64
CA ILE A 98 1.81 4.97 6.88
C ILE A 98 1.82 4.63 5.39
N ALA A 99 3.00 4.42 4.79
CA ALA A 99 3.10 4.07 3.37
C ALA A 99 2.38 2.76 3.05
N LYS A 100 2.53 1.73 3.90
CA LYS A 100 1.86 0.43 3.71
C LYS A 100 0.34 0.53 3.90
N ALA A 101 -0.13 1.37 4.82
CA ALA A 101 -1.55 1.64 4.98
C ALA A 101 -2.14 2.39 3.78
N ALA A 102 -1.42 3.38 3.25
CA ALA A 102 -1.82 4.08 2.03
C ALA A 102 -1.88 3.13 0.81
N ASP A 103 -0.90 2.21 0.68
CA ASP A 103 -0.92 1.15 -0.33
C ASP A 103 -2.13 0.21 -0.14
N ALA A 104 -2.37 -0.26 1.09
CA ALA A 104 -3.47 -1.17 1.38
C ALA A 104 -4.86 -0.57 1.11
N ILE A 105 -5.04 0.74 1.32
CA ILE A 105 -6.32 1.44 1.11
C ILE A 105 -6.56 1.86 -0.34
N CYS A 106 -5.50 2.05 -1.13
CA CYS A 106 -5.58 2.53 -2.51
C CYS A 106 -6.49 1.67 -3.41
N PRO A 107 -6.44 0.33 -3.40
CA PRO A 107 -7.36 -0.50 -4.20
C PRO A 107 -8.84 -0.30 -3.85
N ILE A 108 -9.16 0.04 -2.60
CA ILE A 108 -10.53 0.31 -2.15
C ILE A 108 -11.01 1.63 -2.78
N PHE A 109 -10.17 2.67 -2.73
CA PHE A 109 -10.42 3.95 -3.39
C PHE A 109 -10.64 3.81 -4.90
N GLN A 110 -9.73 3.11 -5.58
CA GLN A 110 -9.80 2.95 -7.04
C GLN A 110 -11.08 2.23 -7.47
N ARG A 111 -11.53 1.22 -6.71
CA ARG A 111 -12.78 0.51 -7.00
C ARG A 111 -14.03 1.34 -6.76
N LEU A 112 -14.04 2.17 -5.72
CA LEU A 112 -15.11 3.15 -5.49
C LEU A 112 -15.18 4.19 -6.61
N GLN A 113 -14.03 4.73 -7.04
CA GLN A 113 -13.94 5.75 -8.08
C GLN A 113 -14.32 5.20 -9.46
N SER A 114 -13.88 3.99 -9.80
CA SER A 114 -14.18 3.34 -11.08
C SER A 114 -15.50 2.56 -11.08
N ASN A 115 -16.22 2.52 -9.94
CA ASN A 115 -17.43 1.75 -9.74
C ASN A 115 -17.25 0.24 -10.07
N GLN A 116 -16.07 -0.31 -9.77
CA GLN A 116 -15.72 -1.71 -10.03
C GLN A 116 -16.01 -2.60 -8.81
N SER A 117 -16.92 -3.56 -8.99
CA SER A 117 -17.35 -4.46 -7.92
C SER A 117 -16.30 -5.53 -7.56
N TYR A 118 -16.26 -5.87 -6.28
CA TYR A 118 -15.55 -7.01 -5.71
C TYR A 118 -16.32 -8.34 -5.87
N ILE A 119 -17.64 -8.28 -6.11
CA ILE A 119 -18.54 -9.44 -6.19
C ILE A 119 -18.09 -10.47 -7.25
N PRO A 120 -17.70 -10.09 -8.48
CA PRO A 120 -17.24 -11.06 -9.49
C PRO A 120 -16.00 -11.85 -9.08
N PHE A 121 -15.25 -11.35 -8.08
CA PHE A 121 -14.05 -11.98 -7.55
C PHE A 121 -14.31 -12.76 -6.25
N GLY A 122 -15.55 -12.81 -5.77
CA GLY A 122 -15.91 -13.48 -4.50
C GLY A 122 -15.31 -12.82 -3.25
N ILE A 123 -14.90 -11.54 -3.35
CA ILE A 123 -14.30 -10.80 -2.25
C ILE A 123 -15.40 -10.11 -1.45
N THR A 124 -15.42 -10.35 -0.14
CA THR A 124 -16.40 -9.80 0.82
C THR A 124 -15.74 -8.84 1.80
N ILE A 125 -16.52 -8.14 2.63
CA ILE A 125 -15.97 -7.33 3.73
C ILE A 125 -15.06 -8.17 4.62
N ALA A 126 -15.44 -9.40 4.96
CA ALA A 126 -14.60 -10.31 5.74
C ALA A 126 -13.20 -10.55 5.12
N HIS A 127 -13.09 -10.56 3.79
CA HIS A 127 -11.79 -10.65 3.11
C HIS A 127 -10.96 -9.38 3.30
N LEU A 128 -11.59 -8.20 3.20
CA LEU A 128 -10.91 -6.92 3.45
C LEU A 128 -10.47 -6.80 4.91
N GLU A 129 -11.32 -7.21 5.87
CA GLU A 129 -10.97 -7.30 7.29
C GLU A 129 -9.78 -8.20 7.54
N LYS A 130 -9.72 -9.35 6.86
CA LYS A 130 -8.61 -10.30 7.03
C LYS A 130 -7.30 -9.79 6.41
N THR A 131 -7.36 -9.10 5.27
CA THR A 131 -6.18 -8.83 4.43
C THR A 131 -5.70 -7.39 4.45
N LYS A 132 -6.58 -6.42 4.70
CA LYS A 132 -6.28 -4.98 4.65
C LYS A 132 -6.30 -4.35 6.04
N TYR A 133 -7.31 -4.65 6.85
CA TYR A 133 -7.47 -4.04 8.18
C TYR A 133 -6.24 -4.12 9.11
N PRO A 134 -5.44 -5.21 9.14
CA PRO A 134 -4.23 -5.27 9.97
C PRO A 134 -3.23 -4.14 9.68
N HIS A 135 -3.23 -3.59 8.46
CA HIS A 135 -2.38 -2.46 8.09
C HIS A 135 -2.87 -1.12 8.64
N PHE A 136 -4.10 -1.03 9.16
CA PHE A 136 -4.70 0.23 9.62
C PHE A 136 -4.71 0.36 11.14
N MET A 137 -4.61 -0.75 11.88
CA MET A 137 -4.85 -0.82 13.33
C MET A 137 -3.99 0.14 14.17
N PHE A 138 -2.83 0.57 13.66
CA PHE A 138 -1.95 1.49 14.37
C PHE A 138 -2.47 2.94 14.38
N SER A 139 -3.40 3.30 13.49
CA SER A 139 -3.86 4.69 13.29
C SER A 139 -5.38 4.80 13.23
N LYS A 140 -5.94 5.65 14.10
CA LYS A 140 -7.33 6.08 14.10
C LYS A 140 -7.72 6.75 12.79
N THR A 141 -6.81 7.52 12.20
CA THR A 141 -7.00 8.16 10.89
C THR A 141 -7.30 7.11 9.82
N PHE A 142 -6.46 6.06 9.72
CA PHE A 142 -6.67 4.99 8.75
C PHE A 142 -7.88 4.11 9.09
N THR A 143 -8.12 3.74 10.35
CA THR A 143 -9.28 2.92 10.70
C THR A 143 -10.60 3.64 10.43
N THR A 144 -10.65 4.96 10.65
CA THR A 144 -11.85 5.77 10.36
C THR A 144 -12.11 5.84 8.86
N LEU A 145 -11.04 6.03 8.07
CA LEU A 145 -11.15 6.06 6.62
C LEU A 145 -11.60 4.71 6.05
N ASP A 146 -10.98 3.61 6.48
CA ASP A 146 -11.35 2.25 6.06
C ASP A 146 -12.82 1.93 6.37
N GLN A 147 -13.30 2.26 7.59
CA GLN A 147 -14.72 2.11 7.95
C GLN A 147 -15.64 2.90 7.02
N ARG A 148 -15.26 4.14 6.70
CA ARG A 148 -16.05 4.97 5.78
C ARG A 148 -16.11 4.36 4.38
N LEU A 149 -14.97 3.95 3.83
CA LEU A 149 -14.91 3.38 2.48
C LEU A 149 -15.67 2.04 2.38
N LYS A 150 -15.61 1.19 3.41
CA LYS A 150 -16.40 -0.04 3.47
C LYS A 150 -17.90 0.23 3.49
N THR A 151 -18.33 1.28 4.21
CA THR A 151 -19.73 1.74 4.18
C THR A 151 -20.11 2.18 2.77
N ASP A 152 -19.30 3.02 2.13
CA ASP A 152 -19.57 3.51 0.78
C ASP A 152 -19.63 2.35 -0.25
N LEU A 153 -18.79 1.31 -0.10
CA LEU A 153 -18.82 0.12 -0.96
C LEU A 153 -20.14 -0.66 -0.83
N LEU A 154 -20.63 -0.83 0.39
CA LEU A 154 -21.89 -1.52 0.67
C LEU A 154 -23.09 -0.73 0.12
N GLU A 155 -23.13 0.59 0.35
CA GLU A 155 -24.18 1.47 -0.17
C GLU A 155 -24.26 1.44 -1.70
N LYS A 156 -23.09 1.38 -2.36
CA LYS A 156 -23.00 1.27 -3.82
C LYS A 156 -23.18 -0.15 -4.35
N LYS A 157 -23.38 -1.15 -3.49
CA LYS A 157 -23.50 -2.58 -3.85
C LYS A 157 -22.28 -3.10 -4.64
N LEU A 158 -21.09 -2.59 -4.29
CA LEU A 158 -19.82 -2.99 -4.90
C LEU A 158 -19.12 -4.12 -4.15
N ILE A 159 -19.63 -4.49 -2.97
CA ILE A 159 -19.12 -5.60 -2.16
C ILE A 159 -20.25 -6.24 -1.37
N GLU A 160 -20.10 -7.51 -1.03
CA GLU A 160 -20.97 -8.22 -0.08
C GLU A 160 -20.44 -8.10 1.35
N ALA A 161 -21.37 -8.11 2.32
CA ALA A 161 -21.06 -8.07 3.74
C ALA A 161 -20.27 -9.30 4.22
#